data_AF-A0A0A2UPQ5-F1
#
_entry.id   AF-A0A0A2UPQ5-F1
#
_cell.length_a   1.000
_cell.length_b   1.000
_cell.length_c   1.000
_cell.angle_alpha   90.00
_cell.angle_beta   90.00
_cell.angle_gamma   90.00
#
_symmetry.space_group_name_H-M   'P 1'
#
loop_
_entity.id
_entity.type
_entity.pdbx_description
1 polymer ?
#
loop_
_entity_poly.entity_id
_entity_poly.type
_entity_poly.pdbx_seq_one_letter_code
_entity_poly.pdbx_strand_id
1 'polypeptide(L)'
;MEYYEKDVQGTGTRGQGDHHVKMNNRRNLEITGVKEVDSFDAEEFLLQTNMGYLVVRGQNLQMKNLDVEQGIVSIKGKVYELSYLDEQQQEKAKGFFSKMFK
;
A
#
# COMPACT_ATOMS: atom_id res chain seq x y z
N MET A 1 -0.88 30.87 -17.28
CA MET A 1 0.05 29.80 -16.88
C MET A 1 -0.69 28.50 -17.14
N GLU A 2 -0.52 27.96 -18.33
CA GLU A 2 -1.01 26.62 -18.67
C GLU A 2 -0.11 25.62 -17.95
N TYR A 3 -0.70 24.80 -17.09
CA TYR A 3 0.00 23.66 -16.53
C TYR A 3 0.04 22.58 -17.62
N TYR A 4 1.25 22.21 -18.02
CA TYR A 4 1.47 21.04 -18.87
C TYR A 4 0.96 19.80 -18.14
N GLU A 5 -0.17 19.25 -18.57
CA GLU A 5 -0.50 17.85 -18.33
C GLU A 5 0.48 17.01 -19.15
N LYS A 6 1.43 16.39 -18.44
CA LYS A 6 2.34 15.41 -19.04
C LYS A 6 1.65 14.07 -18.96
N ASP A 7 1.10 13.62 -20.09
CA ASP A 7 0.54 12.29 -20.28
C ASP A 7 1.53 11.23 -19.79
N VAL A 8 1.23 10.59 -18.66
CA VAL A 8 1.91 9.38 -18.23
C VAL A 8 1.25 8.21 -18.97
N GLN A 9 1.75 7.91 -20.16
CA GLN A 9 1.45 6.66 -20.85
C GLN A 9 2.09 5.49 -20.07
N GLY A 10 1.33 4.91 -19.15
CA GLY A 10 1.66 3.67 -18.43
C GLY A 10 0.70 2.55 -18.83
N THR A 11 1.19 1.66 -19.69
CA THR A 11 0.79 0.27 -19.91
C THR A 11 -0.52 -0.23 -19.26
N GLY A 12 -1.56 -0.35 -20.10
CA GLY A 12 -2.64 -1.35 -20.10
C GLY A 12 -3.21 -1.86 -18.78
N THR A 13 -4.48 -1.54 -18.50
CA THR A 13 -5.24 -2.18 -17.43
C THR A 13 -6.56 -2.72 -17.96
N ARG A 14 -6.58 -4.04 -18.23
CA ARG A 14 -7.82 -4.81 -18.25
C ARG A 14 -8.42 -4.70 -16.85
N GLY A 15 -9.48 -3.90 -16.69
CA GLY A 15 -10.32 -3.78 -15.50
C GLY A 15 -9.56 -3.84 -14.17
N GLN A 16 -8.80 -2.80 -13.81
CA GLN A 16 -8.37 -2.66 -12.42
C GLN A 16 -9.63 -2.45 -11.57
N GLY A 17 -9.93 -3.39 -10.68
CA GLY A 17 -10.98 -3.21 -9.68
C GLY A 17 -10.73 -1.96 -8.83
N ASP A 18 -11.76 -1.45 -8.18
CA ASP A 18 -11.65 -0.19 -7.44
C ASP A 18 -10.61 -0.26 -6.31
N HIS A 19 -9.82 0.81 -6.18
CA HIS A 19 -8.85 0.99 -5.12
C HIS A 19 -9.30 2.08 -4.15
N HIS A 20 -9.71 1.67 -2.95
CA HIS A 20 -10.18 2.57 -1.90
C HIS A 20 -9.34 2.39 -0.65
N VAL A 21 -8.93 3.51 -0.05
CA VAL A 21 -8.31 3.55 1.29
C VAL A 21 -9.25 4.29 2.24
N LYS A 22 -9.84 3.57 3.18
CA LYS A 22 -10.72 4.15 4.21
C LYS A 22 -9.99 4.17 5.54
N MET A 23 -9.85 5.36 6.13
CA MET A 23 -9.24 5.53 7.45
C MET A 23 -10.25 6.06 8.46
N ASN A 24 -10.43 5.33 9.56
CA ASN A 24 -11.28 5.74 10.67
C ASN A 24 -10.42 6.02 11.91
N ASN A 25 -10.53 7.25 12.43
CA ASN A 25 -9.89 7.71 13.67
C ASN A 25 -8.37 7.49 13.74
N ARG A 26 -7.67 7.48 12.58
CA ARG A 26 -6.24 7.16 12.48
C ARG A 26 -5.88 5.81 13.17
N ARG A 27 -6.85 4.89 13.20
CA ARG A 27 -6.77 3.64 13.97
C ARG A 27 -7.21 2.40 13.22
N ASN A 28 -8.21 2.51 12.37
CA ASN A 28 -8.69 1.39 11.55
C ASN A 28 -8.55 1.80 10.08
N LEU A 29 -7.81 1.00 9.33
CA LEU A 29 -7.57 1.16 7.91
C LEU A 29 -8.23 -0.01 7.18
N GLU A 30 -8.95 0.29 6.10
CA GLU A 30 -9.44 -0.71 5.14
C GLU A 30 -8.95 -0.30 3.76
N ILE A 31 -8.29 -1.22 3.06
CA ILE A 31 -7.71 -1.01 1.74
C ILE A 31 -8.27 -2.07 0.80
N THR A 32 -8.85 -1.66 -0.34
CA THR A 32 -9.26 -2.56 -1.43
C THR A 32 -8.18 -2.61 -2.52
N GLY A 33 -8.33 -3.48 -3.52
CA GLY A 33 -7.36 -3.58 -4.62
C GLY A 33 -5.99 -4.15 -4.21
N VAL A 34 -5.88 -4.77 -3.03
CA VAL A 34 -4.66 -5.44 -2.57
C VAL A 34 -4.53 -6.79 -3.27
N LYS A 35 -3.40 -7.02 -3.93
CA LYS A 35 -3.07 -8.30 -4.56
C LYS A 35 -2.43 -9.26 -3.57
N GLU A 36 -1.46 -8.76 -2.80
CA GLU A 36 -0.73 -9.52 -1.79
C GLU A 36 -0.14 -8.61 -0.71
N VAL A 37 0.21 -9.21 0.43
CA VAL A 37 0.93 -8.57 1.52
C VAL A 37 2.38 -9.09 1.48
N ASP A 38 3.32 -8.26 1.04
CA ASP A 38 4.73 -8.66 0.88
C ASP A 38 5.43 -8.80 2.24
N SER A 39 5.19 -7.85 3.16
CA SER A 39 5.73 -7.88 4.52
C SER A 39 4.84 -7.10 5.50
N PHE A 40 4.86 -7.49 6.77
CA PHE A 40 4.18 -6.74 7.82
C PHE A 40 4.78 -7.01 9.20
N ASP A 41 4.69 -6.00 10.08
CA ASP A 41 4.96 -6.10 11.50
C ASP A 41 4.12 -5.06 12.28
N ALA A 42 4.51 -4.77 13.53
CA ALA A 42 3.80 -3.84 14.40
C ALA A 42 4.01 -2.35 14.04
N GLU A 43 4.95 -2.04 13.16
CA GLU A 43 5.33 -0.68 12.76
C GLU A 43 5.09 -0.41 11.28
N GLU A 44 5.13 -1.42 10.42
CA GLU A 44 5.02 -1.26 8.98
C GLU A 44 4.25 -2.40 8.28
N PHE A 45 3.51 -2.07 7.22
CA PHE A 45 2.96 -3.00 6.24
C PHE A 45 3.41 -2.59 4.85
N LEU A 46 3.87 -3.55 4.05
CA LEU A 46 4.12 -3.41 2.61
C LEU A 46 3.08 -4.21 1.84
N LEU A 47 2.25 -3.51 1.08
CA LEU A 47 1.13 -4.08 0.33
C LEU A 47 1.39 -3.92 -1.16
N GLN A 48 1.26 -5.00 -1.93
CA GLN A 48 1.20 -4.89 -3.38
C GLN A 48 -0.27 -4.67 -3.78
N THR A 49 -0.56 -3.56 -4.44
CA THR A 49 -1.92 -3.21 -4.88
C THR A 49 -2.01 -3.16 -6.40
N ASN A 50 -3.21 -3.00 -6.93
CA ASN A 50 -3.41 -2.69 -8.34
C ASN A 50 -2.87 -1.30 -8.74
N MET A 51 -2.67 -0.38 -7.78
CA MET A 51 -2.08 0.95 -8.00
C MET A 51 -0.60 1.03 -7.58
N GLY A 52 0.12 -0.10 -7.58
CA GLY A 52 1.52 -0.17 -7.17
C GLY A 52 1.69 -0.58 -5.70
N TYR A 53 2.89 -0.41 -5.16
CA TYR A 53 3.15 -0.76 -3.76
C TYR A 53 2.67 0.35 -2.83
N LEU A 54 2.03 -0.03 -1.73
CA LEU A 54 1.58 0.86 -0.66
C LEU A 54 2.27 0.48 0.65
N VAL A 55 3.00 1.43 1.22
CA VAL A 55 3.60 1.33 2.54
C VAL A 55 2.67 1.99 3.55
N VAL A 56 2.33 1.27 4.62
CA VAL A 56 1.61 1.81 5.78
C VAL A 56 2.55 1.77 6.98
N ARG A 57 2.89 2.94 7.54
CA ARG A 57 3.69 3.00 8.78
C ARG A 57 2.87 3.47 9.96
N GLY A 58 3.25 3.03 11.15
CA GLY A 58 2.51 3.33 12.36
C GLY A 58 3.11 2.71 13.61
N GLN A 59 2.25 2.46 14.58
CA GLN A 59 2.59 1.79 15.83
C GLN A 59 1.46 0.86 16.24
N ASN A 60 1.82 -0.31 16.76
CA ASN A 60 0.88 -1.38 17.12
C ASN A 60 -0.06 -1.73 15.96
N LEU A 61 0.50 -1.77 14.75
CA LEU A 61 -0.20 -2.24 13.57
C LEU A 61 -0.47 -3.73 13.70
N GLN A 62 -1.69 -4.13 13.35
CA GLN A 62 -2.17 -5.50 13.44
C GLN A 62 -3.09 -5.76 12.25
N MET A 63 -2.86 -6.86 11.55
CA MET A 63 -3.79 -7.34 10.54
C MET A 63 -5.08 -7.78 11.24
N LYS A 64 -6.21 -7.23 10.81
CA LYS A 64 -7.55 -7.62 11.27
C LYS A 64 -8.23 -8.57 10.31
N ASN A 65 -8.07 -8.34 9.02
CA ASN A 65 -8.60 -9.18 7.98
C ASN A 65 -7.69 -9.13 6.75
N LEU A 66 -7.60 -10.25 6.04
CA LEU A 66 -6.98 -10.37 4.73
C LEU A 66 -7.91 -11.25 3.89
N ASP A 67 -8.57 -10.66 2.91
CA ASP A 67 -9.37 -11.35 1.91
C ASP A 67 -8.70 -11.12 0.55
N VAL A 68 -7.87 -12.09 0.15
CA VAL A 68 -7.11 -12.02 -1.12
C VAL A 68 -8.02 -12.14 -2.33
N GLU A 69 -9.12 -12.87 -2.23
CA GLU A 69 -10.07 -13.05 -3.33
C GLU A 69 -10.82 -11.76 -3.63
N GLN A 70 -11.25 -11.03 -2.60
CA GLN A 70 -11.88 -9.71 -2.72
C GLN A 70 -10.85 -8.57 -2.84
N GLY A 71 -9.57 -8.86 -2.60
CA GLY A 71 -8.48 -7.88 -2.57
C GLY A 71 -8.61 -6.85 -1.45
N ILE A 72 -9.09 -7.26 -0.27
CA ILE A 72 -9.36 -6.37 0.87
C ILE A 72 -8.41 -6.70 2.03
N VAL A 73 -7.75 -5.67 2.56
CA VAL A 73 -6.96 -5.72 3.79
C VAL A 73 -7.50 -4.76 4.82
N SER A 74 -7.64 -5.23 6.06
CA SER A 74 -7.98 -4.38 7.20
C SER A 74 -6.84 -4.37 8.22
N ILE A 75 -6.37 -3.18 8.60
CA ILE A 75 -5.28 -2.98 9.57
C ILE A 75 -5.81 -2.16 10.74
N LYS A 76 -5.47 -2.57 11.96
CA LYS A 76 -5.73 -1.80 13.18
C LYS A 76 -4.41 -1.38 13.81
N GLY A 77 -4.31 -0.13 14.22
CA GLY A 77 -3.11 0.42 14.86
C GLY A 77 -3.02 1.91 14.60
N LYS A 78 -2.11 2.60 15.29
CA LYS A 78 -1.97 4.05 15.13
C LYS A 78 -1.19 4.33 13.84
N VAL A 79 -1.87 4.81 12.80
CA VAL A 79 -1.27 5.02 11.47
C VAL A 79 -0.53 6.36 11.42
N TYR A 80 0.71 6.40 10.96
CA TYR A 80 1.52 7.60 10.82
C TYR A 80 1.66 8.07 9.38
N GLU A 81 1.82 7.14 8.46
CA GLU A 81 2.13 7.42 7.06
C GLU A 81 1.44 6.40 6.15
N LEU A 82 1.03 6.86 4.97
CA LEU A 82 0.61 6.06 3.83
C LEU A 82 1.38 6.57 2.62
N SER A 83 2.17 5.71 1.98
CA SER A 83 3.05 6.11 0.88
C SER A 83 2.97 5.10 -0.28
N TYR A 84 2.60 5.57 -1.47
CA TYR A 84 2.70 4.77 -2.69
C TYR A 84 4.10 4.85 -3.26
N LEU A 85 4.61 3.73 -3.75
CA LEU A 85 5.92 3.64 -4.39
C LEU A 85 5.74 3.56 -5.90
N ASP A 86 6.33 4.52 -6.61
CA ASP A 86 6.47 4.46 -8.07
C ASP A 86 7.34 3.26 -8.48
N GLU A 87 7.18 2.79 -9.73
CA GLU A 87 7.93 1.63 -10.27
C GLU A 87 9.46 1.76 -10.10
N GLN A 88 10.00 2.99 -10.15
CA GLN A 88 11.43 3.25 -9.93
C GLN A 88 11.90 3.09 -8.47
N GLN A 89 10.99 3.10 -7.49
CA GLN A 89 11.30 2.98 -6.05
C GLN A 89 11.14 1.55 -5.51
N GLN A 90 10.59 0.61 -6.28
CA GLN A 90 10.34 -0.76 -5.83
C GLN A 90 11.62 -1.51 -5.45
N GLU A 91 12.70 -1.39 -6.22
CA GLU A 91 13.98 -2.05 -5.90
C GLU A 91 14.62 -1.48 -4.61
N LYS A 92 14.49 -0.17 -4.41
CA LYS A 92 15.01 0.50 -3.20
C LYS A 92 14.25 0.06 -1.96
N ALA A 93 12.92 -0.01 -2.03
CA ALA A 93 12.10 -0.48 -0.91
C ALA A 93 12.51 -1.88 -0.46
N LYS A 94 12.59 -2.85 -1.38
CA LYS A 94 13.05 -4.23 -1.07
C LYS A 94 14.44 -4.24 -0.40
N GLY A 95 15.35 -3.35 -0.82
CA GLY A 95 16.67 -3.17 -0.21
C GLY A 95 16.64 -2.59 1.22
N PHE A 96 15.75 -1.64 1.51
CA PHE A 96 15.57 -1.08 2.86
C PHE A 96 14.98 -2.12 3.84
N PHE A 97 14.00 -2.92 3.41
CA PHE A 97 13.43 -3.99 4.23
C PHE A 97 14.48 -5.06 4.58
N SER A 98 15.38 -5.42 3.66
CA SER A 98 16.42 -6.42 3.91
C SER A 98 17.41 -6.06 5.04
N LYS A 99 17.50 -4.77 5.40
CA LYS A 99 18.39 -4.28 6.47
C LYS A 99 17.75 -4.19 7.84
N MET A 100 16.42 -4.17 7.95
CA MET A 100 15.73 -4.11 9.25
C MET A 100 15.47 -5.49 9.87
N PHE A 101 15.64 -6.58 9.11
CA PHE A 101 15.47 -7.95 9.60
C PHE A 101 16.80 -8.69 9.84
N LYS A 102 17.85 -7.97 10.28
CA LYS A 102 19.10 -8.58 10.77
C LYS A 102 19.40 -8.18 12.20
#